data_AF-A0A177TB95-F1
#
_entry.id   AF-A0A177TB95-F1
#
_cell.length_a   1.000
_cell.length_b   1.000
_cell.length_c   1.000
_cell.angle_alpha   90.00
_cell.angle_beta   90.00
_cell.angle_gamma   90.00
#
_symmetry.space_group_name_H-M   'P 1'
#
loop_
_entity.id
_entity.type
_entity.pdbx_description
1 polymer ?
#
loop_
_entity_poly.entity_id
_entity_poly.type
_entity_poly.pdbx_seq_one_letter_code
_entity_poly.pdbx_strand_id
1 'polypeptide(L)'
;MERAFAPSTHVGYGTGLSHFLSWCEEHGVKEELTCPASEELLTRFVAAQAGSYSGDYIAKMVSAVGAWHKTYGVPWCFVPGSSLSLALRGAVAMTPASSKRPPREPYTPAYLRSLRPHFDLFDSKDRAIWACALCAFWGLARIGEVTVPTQRTFDPVVHVCRAGWSLRPSSPDIPPAGVLRLPWTKTTRYEGAVVVLAAQDADLCPVAAMSIHLSASPMSTTAPLFAYSHKGKTVPLSRSVFLTRLRRAAEAADLPPLHGHSFRIGGCTELLLRGKAIDDVKAHGRWKSDAWTTYVRDHAGVFSARLASVSSVAALASPA
;
A
#
# COMPACT_ATOMS: atom_id res chain seq x y z
N MET A 1 -1.08 26.94 3.20
CA MET A 1 -0.21 25.76 2.97
C MET A 1 -0.60 24.54 3.81
N GLU A 2 -1.13 24.69 5.03
CA GLU A 2 -1.41 23.55 5.93
C GLU A 2 -2.31 22.45 5.33
N ARG A 3 -3.33 22.83 4.55
CA ARG A 3 -4.22 21.87 3.86
C ARG A 3 -3.59 21.16 2.65
N ALA A 4 -2.39 21.59 2.21
CA ALA A 4 -1.69 20.95 1.09
C ALA A 4 -1.06 19.59 1.49
N PHE A 5 -0.82 19.37 2.78
CA PHE A 5 -0.20 18.16 3.30
C PHE A 5 -1.18 17.34 4.14
N ALA A 6 -1.04 16.02 4.12
CA ALA A 6 -1.81 15.16 5.00
C ALA A 6 -1.33 15.32 6.46
N PRO A 7 -2.19 15.09 7.47
CA PRO A 7 -1.78 15.16 8.88
C PRO A 7 -0.54 14.31 9.21
N SER A 8 -0.44 13.12 8.64
CA SER A 8 0.75 12.25 8.82
C SER A 8 2.02 12.79 8.16
N THR A 9 1.89 13.60 7.10
CA THR A 9 3.02 14.29 6.47
C THR A 9 3.53 15.40 7.39
N HIS A 10 2.64 16.14 8.05
CA HIS A 10 3.04 17.17 9.02
C HIS A 10 3.84 16.58 10.19
N VAL A 11 3.38 15.46 10.75
CA VAL A 11 4.13 14.74 11.80
C VAL A 11 5.52 14.35 11.30
N GLY A 12 5.61 13.77 10.10
CA GLY A 12 6.89 13.37 9.52
C GLY A 12 7.83 14.55 9.24
N TYR A 13 7.30 15.69 8.81
CA TYR A 13 8.09 16.91 8.63
C TYR A 13 8.55 17.49 9.95
N GLY A 14 7.71 17.49 10.99
CA GLY A 14 8.11 17.89 12.33
C GLY A 14 9.34 17.11 12.80
N THR A 15 9.29 15.77 12.71
CA THR A 15 10.45 14.93 13.06
C THR A 15 11.69 15.25 12.23
N GLY A 16 11.53 15.37 10.91
CA GLY A 16 12.67 15.66 10.02
C GLY A 16 13.31 17.02 10.28
N LEU A 17 12.49 18.03 10.60
CA LEU A 17 12.95 19.36 10.96
C LEU A 17 13.66 19.35 12.32
N SER A 18 13.14 18.63 13.31
CA SER A 18 13.80 18.49 14.61
C SER A 18 15.21 17.91 14.48
N HIS A 19 15.42 16.89 13.64
CA HIS A 19 16.76 16.36 13.39
C HIS A 19 17.74 17.42 12.84
N PHE A 20 17.28 18.26 11.92
CA PHE A 20 18.10 19.33 11.36
C PHE A 20 18.43 20.40 12.40
N LEU A 21 17.43 20.87 13.15
CA LEU A 21 17.62 21.91 14.15
C LEU A 21 18.51 21.44 15.31
N SER A 22 18.31 20.22 15.82
CA SER A 22 19.18 19.64 16.85
C SER A 22 20.62 19.51 16.37
N TRP A 23 20.83 19.06 15.12
CA TRP A 23 22.19 19.01 14.56
C TRP A 23 22.82 20.39 14.43
N CYS A 24 22.06 21.40 14.02
CA CYS A 24 22.53 22.80 13.96
C CYS A 24 22.95 23.32 15.33
N GLU A 25 22.15 23.06 16.38
CA GLU A 25 22.44 23.44 17.76
C GLU A 25 23.73 22.77 18.27
N GLU A 26 23.86 21.45 18.08
CA GLU A 26 25.05 20.67 18.46
C GLU A 26 26.34 21.17 17.80
N HIS A 27 26.24 21.78 16.61
CA HIS A 27 27.38 22.26 15.83
C HIS A 27 27.55 23.79 15.91
N GLY A 28 26.82 24.47 16.80
CA GLY A 28 26.95 25.92 17.03
C GLY A 28 26.54 26.76 15.82
N VAL A 29 25.64 26.26 14.98
CA VAL A 29 25.08 27.02 13.85
C VAL A 29 24.14 28.09 14.40
N LYS A 30 24.40 29.36 14.07
CA LYS A 30 23.52 30.47 14.48
C LYS A 30 22.11 30.29 13.92
N GLU A 31 21.10 30.55 14.73
CA GLU A 31 19.69 30.40 14.36
C GLU A 31 19.33 31.15 13.06
N GLU A 32 19.89 32.35 12.89
CA GLU A 32 19.76 33.20 11.69
C GLU A 32 20.18 32.51 10.38
N LEU A 33 21.05 31.49 10.45
CA LEU A 33 21.54 30.73 9.30
C LEU A 33 20.73 29.47 9.02
N THR A 34 19.76 29.13 9.87
CA THR A 34 18.94 27.92 9.71
C THR A 34 17.74 28.15 8.79
N CYS A 35 17.31 29.39 8.61
CA CYS A 35 16.24 29.80 7.69
C CYS A 35 16.47 31.25 7.21
N PRO A 36 17.06 31.47 6.02
CA PRO A 36 17.37 30.48 4.98
C PRO A 36 18.60 29.61 5.29
N ALA A 37 18.42 28.29 5.27
CA ALA A 37 19.50 27.32 5.22
C ALA A 37 20.21 27.39 3.86
N SER A 38 21.53 27.62 3.89
CA SER A 38 22.35 27.57 2.69
C SER A 38 22.50 26.15 2.16
N GLU A 39 22.85 26.04 0.88
CA GLU A 39 23.14 24.72 0.28
C GLU A 39 24.31 24.03 0.99
N GLU A 40 25.34 24.80 1.36
CA GLU A 40 26.50 24.30 2.11
C GLU A 40 26.08 23.71 3.46
N LEU A 41 25.22 24.41 4.21
CA LEU A 41 24.73 23.95 5.51
C LEU A 41 23.97 22.63 5.37
N LEU A 42 23.05 22.55 4.40
CA LEU A 42 22.29 21.34 4.12
C LEU A 42 23.19 20.18 3.67
N THR A 43 24.22 20.47 2.88
CA THR A 43 25.21 19.49 2.41
C THR A 43 26.00 18.92 3.60
N ARG A 44 26.45 19.78 4.52
CA ARG A 44 27.14 19.37 5.75
C ARG A 44 26.24 18.53 6.65
N PHE A 45 24.97 18.93 6.80
CA PHE A 45 23.98 18.14 7.52
C PHE A 45 23.82 16.75 6.89
N VAL A 46 23.59 16.66 5.58
CA VAL A 46 23.45 15.38 4.87
C VAL A 46 24.69 14.50 5.05
N ALA A 47 25.88 15.07 4.94
CA ALA A 47 27.14 14.34 5.14
C ALA A 47 27.27 13.80 6.57
N ALA A 48 26.88 14.58 7.58
CA ALA A 48 26.91 14.15 8.99
C ALA A 48 25.91 13.03 9.29
N GLN A 49 24.79 12.95 8.58
CA GLN A 49 23.79 11.89 8.75
C GLN A 49 24.10 10.61 7.95
N ALA A 50 24.95 10.71 6.93
CA ALA A 50 25.30 9.59 6.05
C ALA A 50 25.97 8.46 6.84
N GLY A 51 25.57 7.21 6.57
CA GLY A 51 26.07 6.05 7.31
C GLY A 51 25.40 5.81 8.68
N SER A 52 24.60 6.75 9.17
CA SER A 52 23.76 6.57 10.37
C SER A 52 22.30 6.27 9.99
N TYR A 53 21.80 6.92 8.95
CA TYR A 53 20.44 6.78 8.46
C TYR A 53 20.40 6.32 7.00
N SER A 54 19.25 5.81 6.54
CA SER A 54 19.06 5.57 5.11
C SER A 54 19.01 6.88 4.34
N GLY A 55 19.56 6.87 3.12
CA GLY A 55 19.50 8.03 2.23
C GLY A 55 18.08 8.53 2.00
N ASP A 56 17.11 7.60 1.89
CA ASP A 56 15.68 7.93 1.79
C ASP A 56 15.15 8.71 2.99
N TYR A 57 15.65 8.42 4.20
CA TYR A 57 15.23 9.13 5.41
C TYR A 57 15.89 10.51 5.50
N ILE A 58 17.18 10.59 5.17
CA ILE A 58 17.92 11.87 5.10
C ILE A 58 17.27 12.81 4.06
N ALA A 59 16.90 12.30 2.88
CA ALA A 59 16.19 13.07 1.87
C ALA A 59 14.83 13.60 2.37
N LYS A 60 14.13 12.84 3.24
CA LYS A 60 12.90 13.31 3.89
C LYS A 60 13.16 14.41 4.92
N MET A 61 14.26 14.33 5.68
CA MET A 61 14.66 15.43 6.58
C MET A 61 14.90 16.70 5.78
N VAL A 62 15.69 16.64 4.70
CA VAL A 62 15.92 17.79 3.81
C VAL A 62 14.62 18.32 3.20
N SER A 63 13.70 17.42 2.80
CA SER A 63 12.38 17.81 2.31
C SER A 63 11.54 18.52 3.37
N ALA A 64 11.66 18.13 4.64
CA ALA A 64 11.00 18.80 5.77
C ALA A 64 11.54 20.21 5.98
N VAL A 65 12.86 20.39 5.93
CA VAL A 65 13.50 21.71 5.96
C VAL A 65 13.00 22.57 4.79
N GLY A 66 12.90 22.01 3.59
CA GLY A 66 12.35 22.73 2.44
C GLY A 66 10.87 23.09 2.55
N ALA A 67 10.06 22.23 3.18
CA ALA A 67 8.67 22.53 3.48
C ALA A 67 8.55 23.67 4.51
N TRP A 68 9.43 23.68 5.52
CA TRP A 68 9.54 24.76 6.49
C TRP A 68 9.86 26.10 5.82
N HIS A 69 10.90 26.16 4.97
CA HIS A 69 11.27 27.36 4.22
C HIS A 69 10.11 27.92 3.39
N LYS A 70 9.46 27.05 2.62
CA LYS A 70 8.30 27.42 1.80
C LYS A 70 7.15 27.96 2.66
N THR A 71 6.90 27.36 3.82
CA THR A 71 5.82 27.76 4.72
C THR A 71 5.97 29.20 5.20
N TYR A 72 7.21 29.64 5.45
CA TYR A 72 7.54 31.00 5.89
C TYR A 72 7.91 31.95 4.75
N GLY A 73 7.74 31.55 3.49
CA GLY A 73 8.01 32.40 2.33
C GLY A 73 9.49 32.68 2.08
N VAL A 74 10.39 31.87 2.64
CA VAL A 74 11.84 32.02 2.50
C VAL A 74 12.33 31.21 1.28
N PRO A 75 13.30 31.72 0.49
CA PRO A 75 13.84 31.00 -0.65
C PRO A 75 14.37 29.61 -0.29
N TRP A 76 14.03 28.62 -1.11
CA TRP A 76 14.53 27.24 -0.98
C TRP A 76 15.64 26.98 -1.98
N CYS A 77 16.83 26.62 -1.51
CA CYS A 77 18.07 26.58 -2.31
C CYS A 77 18.31 25.24 -3.04
N PHE A 78 17.41 24.26 -2.95
CA PHE A 78 17.60 22.97 -3.63
C PHE A 78 17.46 23.10 -5.15
N VAL A 79 18.52 22.75 -5.88
CA VAL A 79 18.53 22.68 -7.34
C VAL A 79 18.95 21.26 -7.78
N PRO A 80 18.28 20.64 -8.76
CA PRO A 80 18.74 19.37 -9.30
C PRO A 80 20.17 19.45 -9.84
N GLY A 81 21.02 18.49 -9.48
CA GLY A 81 22.43 18.44 -9.91
C GLY A 81 23.39 19.28 -9.07
N SER A 82 22.90 19.94 -8.02
CA SER A 82 23.70 20.73 -7.10
C SER A 82 24.56 19.87 -6.15
N SER A 83 25.44 20.49 -5.35
CA SER A 83 26.25 19.83 -4.32
C SER A 83 25.38 19.04 -3.33
N LEU A 84 24.24 19.60 -2.92
CA LEU A 84 23.26 18.92 -2.07
C LEU A 84 22.67 17.68 -2.75
N SER A 85 22.42 17.74 -4.06
CA SER A 85 21.97 16.56 -4.85
C SER A 85 23.02 15.45 -4.86
N LEU A 86 24.31 15.79 -4.98
CA LEU A 86 25.42 14.83 -4.92
C LEU A 86 25.60 14.24 -3.53
N ALA A 87 25.49 15.07 -2.47
CA ALA A 87 25.57 14.59 -1.10
C ALA A 87 24.44 13.62 -0.75
N LEU A 88 23.20 13.89 -1.19
CA LEU A 88 22.08 12.95 -1.02
C LEU A 88 22.33 11.63 -1.75
N ARG A 89 22.93 11.67 -2.95
CA ARG A 89 23.34 10.45 -3.68
C ARG A 89 24.40 9.66 -2.91
N GLY A 90 25.39 10.35 -2.35
CA GLY A 90 26.39 9.76 -1.46
C GLY A 90 25.77 9.11 -0.23
N ALA A 91 24.81 9.79 0.42
CA ALA A 91 24.08 9.27 1.57
C ALA A 91 23.26 8.01 1.23
N VAL A 92 22.68 7.93 0.02
CA VAL A 92 22.03 6.69 -0.46
C VAL A 92 23.05 5.56 -0.59
N ALA A 93 24.21 5.81 -1.21
CA ALA A 93 25.27 4.81 -1.35
C ALA A 93 25.79 4.31 0.02
N MET A 94 25.86 5.21 1.00
CA MET A 94 26.26 4.93 2.38
C MET A 94 25.13 4.37 3.25
N THR A 95 23.95 4.07 2.70
CA THR A 95 22.84 3.53 3.49
C THR A 95 23.27 2.27 4.24
N PRO A 96 23.20 2.25 5.59
CA PRO A 96 23.65 1.12 6.39
C PRO A 96 22.91 -0.16 6.03
N ALA A 97 23.61 -1.30 6.06
CA ALA A 97 22.98 -2.60 5.84
C ALA A 97 21.81 -2.84 6.80
N SER A 98 21.94 -2.41 8.07
CA SER A 98 20.88 -2.45 9.09
C SER A 98 19.62 -1.64 8.73
N SER A 99 19.76 -0.63 7.86
CA SER A 99 18.64 0.20 7.39
C SER A 99 18.00 -0.32 6.10
N LYS A 100 18.63 -1.29 5.43
CA LYS A 100 18.06 -1.94 4.24
C LYS A 100 17.10 -3.04 4.69
N ARG A 101 15.85 -2.94 4.23
CA ARG A 101 14.83 -3.98 4.49
C ARG A 101 14.73 -4.88 3.25
N PRO A 102 14.61 -6.20 3.43
CA PRO A 102 14.35 -7.09 2.30
C PRO A 102 13.05 -6.70 1.61
N PRO A 103 12.91 -6.97 0.30
CA PRO A 103 11.65 -6.86 -0.39
C PRO A 103 10.55 -7.61 0.37
N ARG A 104 9.35 -7.02 0.45
CA ARG A 104 8.23 -7.70 1.12
C ARG A 104 7.73 -8.83 0.24
N GLU A 105 7.60 -10.00 0.83
CA GLU A 105 6.95 -11.16 0.22
C GLU A 105 5.49 -10.86 -0.17
N PRO A 106 5.01 -11.34 -1.32
CA PRO A 106 3.64 -11.17 -1.77
C PRO A 106 2.69 -12.18 -1.10
N TYR A 107 1.41 -11.80 -0.95
CA TYR A 107 0.37 -12.85 -0.86
C TYR A 107 0.29 -13.54 -2.22
N THR A 108 0.13 -14.86 -2.25
CA THR A 108 -0.12 -15.64 -3.48
C THR A 108 -1.42 -16.41 -3.33
N PRO A 109 -2.03 -16.91 -4.43
CA PRO A 109 -3.16 -17.83 -4.32
C PRO A 109 -2.87 -19.04 -3.45
N ALA A 110 -1.67 -19.62 -3.57
CA ALA A 110 -1.23 -20.74 -2.73
C ALA A 110 -1.19 -20.35 -1.24
N TYR A 111 -0.57 -19.20 -0.91
CA TYR A 111 -0.53 -18.70 0.46
C TYR A 111 -1.94 -18.47 1.03
N LEU A 112 -2.84 -17.82 0.25
CA LEU A 112 -4.21 -17.58 0.68
C LEU A 112 -4.98 -18.90 0.89
N ARG A 113 -4.79 -19.90 0.01
CA ARG A 113 -5.36 -21.23 0.19
C ARG A 113 -4.89 -21.90 1.47
N SER A 114 -3.60 -21.80 1.80
CA SER A 114 -3.06 -22.31 3.06
C SER A 114 -3.65 -21.61 4.29
N LEU A 115 -4.02 -20.32 4.19
CA LEU A 115 -4.69 -19.63 5.30
C LEU A 115 -6.14 -20.08 5.50
N ARG A 116 -6.86 -20.42 4.42
CA ARG A 116 -8.31 -20.60 4.42
C ARG A 116 -8.82 -21.63 5.44
N PRO A 117 -8.18 -22.81 5.65
CA PRO A 117 -8.60 -23.77 6.67
C PRO A 117 -8.56 -23.23 8.10
N HIS A 118 -7.76 -22.19 8.36
CA HIS A 118 -7.62 -21.57 9.67
C HIS A 118 -8.58 -20.41 9.90
N PHE A 119 -9.60 -20.24 9.06
CA PHE A 119 -10.71 -19.29 9.25
C PHE A 119 -12.00 -20.04 9.57
N ASP A 120 -12.73 -19.57 10.60
CA ASP A 120 -14.08 -20.03 10.86
C ASP A 120 -15.07 -19.25 9.99
N LEU A 121 -15.41 -19.80 8.83
CA LEU A 121 -16.38 -19.17 7.92
C LEU A 121 -17.84 -19.34 8.38
N PHE A 122 -18.11 -19.74 9.62
CA PHE A 122 -19.40 -19.56 10.29
C PHE A 122 -19.43 -18.30 11.17
N ASP A 123 -18.27 -17.86 11.67
CA ASP A 123 -18.13 -16.62 12.42
C ASP A 123 -18.19 -15.38 11.50
N SER A 124 -18.98 -14.38 11.92
CA SER A 124 -19.21 -13.18 11.10
C SER A 124 -17.95 -12.33 10.92
N LYS A 125 -17.05 -12.31 11.92
CA LYS A 125 -15.80 -11.55 11.86
C LYS A 125 -14.81 -12.22 10.90
N ASP A 126 -14.66 -13.54 10.96
CA ASP A 126 -13.80 -14.27 10.04
C ASP A 126 -14.32 -14.20 8.59
N ARG A 127 -15.64 -14.25 8.36
CA ARG A 127 -16.24 -13.95 7.03
C ARG A 127 -15.86 -12.56 6.52
N ALA A 128 -15.99 -11.53 7.35
CA ALA A 128 -15.66 -10.16 6.99
C ALA A 128 -14.18 -9.99 6.65
N ILE A 129 -13.30 -10.62 7.45
CA ILE A 129 -11.85 -10.58 7.24
C ILE A 129 -11.47 -11.32 5.97
N TRP A 130 -12.05 -12.50 5.71
CA TRP A 130 -11.78 -13.28 4.51
C TRP A 130 -12.23 -12.55 3.25
N ALA A 131 -13.45 -12.00 3.25
CA ALA A 131 -13.93 -11.16 2.15
C ALA A 131 -13.05 -9.93 1.93
N CYS A 132 -12.62 -9.26 3.01
CA CYS A 132 -11.71 -8.11 2.94
C CYS A 132 -10.35 -8.49 2.33
N ALA A 133 -9.79 -9.66 2.71
CA ALA A 133 -8.52 -10.15 2.17
C ALA A 133 -8.59 -10.40 0.66
N LEU A 134 -9.65 -11.07 0.18
CA LEU A 134 -9.84 -11.31 -1.24
C LEU A 134 -10.10 -10.02 -2.03
N CYS A 135 -10.89 -9.09 -1.48
CA CYS A 135 -11.08 -7.77 -2.07
C CYS A 135 -9.77 -6.97 -2.14
N ALA A 136 -8.93 -7.05 -1.10
CA ALA A 136 -7.63 -6.38 -1.07
C ALA A 136 -6.67 -6.97 -2.11
N PHE A 137 -6.63 -8.30 -2.21
CA PHE A 137 -5.81 -9.04 -3.17
C PHE A 137 -6.23 -8.72 -4.61
N TRP A 138 -7.46 -9.05 -4.98
CA TRP A 138 -7.94 -8.93 -6.36
C TRP A 138 -8.21 -7.48 -6.78
N GLY A 139 -8.50 -6.59 -5.84
CA GLY A 139 -8.73 -5.17 -6.10
C GLY A 139 -7.49 -4.28 -6.06
N LEU A 140 -6.32 -4.88 -5.80
CA LEU A 140 -5.05 -4.17 -5.58
C LEU A 140 -5.19 -3.04 -4.54
N ALA A 141 -6.02 -3.27 -3.53
CA ALA A 141 -6.40 -2.24 -2.58
C ALA A 141 -5.26 -1.96 -1.62
N ARG A 142 -5.11 -0.69 -1.23
CA ARG A 142 -4.36 -0.40 0.00
C ARG A 142 -5.26 -0.81 1.17
N ILE A 143 -4.70 -1.40 2.22
CA ILE A 143 -5.53 -1.86 3.36
C ILE A 143 -6.36 -0.74 3.99
N GLY A 144 -5.85 0.50 4.01
CA GLY A 144 -6.63 1.66 4.49
C GLY A 144 -7.82 2.05 3.61
N GLU A 145 -7.91 1.54 2.38
CA GLU A 145 -9.07 1.74 1.49
C GLU A 145 -10.22 0.77 1.84
N VAL A 146 -9.93 -0.36 2.51
CA VAL A 146 -10.88 -1.45 2.81
C VAL A 146 -11.01 -1.77 4.29
N THR A 147 -10.35 -0.99 5.17
CA THR A 147 -10.44 -1.11 6.63
C THR A 147 -10.50 0.28 7.26
N VAL A 148 -10.93 0.37 8.51
CA VAL A 148 -10.88 1.62 9.28
C VAL A 148 -9.60 1.70 10.14
N PRO A 149 -9.10 2.90 10.50
CA PRO A 149 -7.94 3.03 11.39
C PRO A 149 -8.15 2.33 12.74
N THR A 150 -9.30 2.58 13.36
CA THR A 150 -9.74 1.94 14.61
C THR A 150 -11.24 1.64 14.53
N GLN A 151 -11.74 0.75 15.39
CA GLN A 151 -13.17 0.40 15.44
C GLN A 151 -14.08 1.57 15.87
N ARG A 152 -13.52 2.68 16.35
CA ARG A 152 -14.24 3.88 16.80
C ARG A 152 -14.19 5.05 15.82
N THR A 153 -13.35 4.96 14.78
CA THR A 153 -13.07 6.07 13.86
C THR A 153 -13.65 5.81 12.47
N PHE A 154 -14.78 5.10 12.40
CA PHE A 154 -15.50 4.98 11.14
C PHE A 154 -16.11 6.33 10.78
N ASP A 155 -16.03 6.67 9.50
CA ASP A 155 -16.52 7.92 8.92
C ASP A 155 -16.96 7.59 7.48
N PRO A 156 -18.26 7.64 7.15
CA PRO A 156 -18.77 7.27 5.84
C PRO A 156 -18.29 8.21 4.71
N VAL A 157 -17.75 9.39 5.02
CA VAL A 157 -17.20 10.33 4.03
C VAL A 157 -15.89 9.81 3.44
N VAL A 158 -15.09 9.08 4.21
CA VAL A 158 -13.76 8.61 3.79
C VAL A 158 -13.58 7.09 3.85
N HIS A 159 -14.48 6.37 4.52
CA HIS A 159 -14.46 4.92 4.62
C HIS A 159 -15.61 4.28 3.85
N VAL A 160 -15.30 3.21 3.12
CA VAL A 160 -16.28 2.53 2.27
C VAL A 160 -17.43 1.91 3.09
N CYS A 161 -18.64 2.24 2.68
CA CYS A 161 -19.89 1.71 3.25
C CYS A 161 -20.40 0.53 2.43
N ARG A 162 -21.43 -0.19 2.94
CA ARG A 162 -22.14 -1.23 2.18
C ARG A 162 -22.77 -0.71 0.89
N ALA A 163 -23.25 0.54 0.87
CA ALA A 163 -23.73 1.21 -0.33
C ALA A 163 -22.64 1.35 -1.43
N GLY A 164 -21.37 1.28 -1.05
CA GLY A 164 -20.24 1.30 -1.98
C GLY A 164 -20.02 -0.03 -2.70
N TRP A 165 -20.76 -1.09 -2.37
CA TRP A 165 -20.70 -2.39 -3.04
C TRP A 165 -21.92 -2.62 -3.93
N SER A 166 -21.70 -3.08 -5.15
CA SER A 166 -22.77 -3.58 -6.02
C SER A 166 -22.32 -4.77 -6.83
N LEU A 167 -23.24 -5.68 -7.13
CA LEU A 167 -23.00 -6.76 -8.08
C LEU A 167 -23.34 -6.31 -9.49
N ARG A 168 -22.44 -6.59 -10.42
CA ARG A 168 -22.69 -6.52 -11.86
C ARG A 168 -23.01 -7.95 -12.34
N PRO A 169 -24.22 -8.21 -12.83
CA PRO A 169 -24.58 -9.53 -13.34
C PRO A 169 -23.71 -9.90 -14.54
N SER A 170 -23.58 -11.21 -14.80
CA SER A 170 -22.91 -11.70 -16.00
C SER A 170 -23.66 -11.29 -17.26
N SER A 171 -22.92 -11.05 -18.34
CA SER A 171 -23.45 -10.98 -19.71
C SER A 171 -22.74 -12.03 -20.57
N PRO A 172 -23.19 -12.34 -21.80
CA PRO A 172 -22.65 -13.44 -22.61
C PRO A 172 -21.11 -13.49 -22.67
N ASP A 173 -20.46 -12.33 -22.73
CA ASP A 173 -18.99 -12.23 -22.82
C ASP A 173 -18.31 -11.69 -21.55
N ILE A 174 -19.06 -11.43 -20.48
CA ILE A 174 -18.53 -10.77 -19.26
C ILE A 174 -18.90 -11.59 -18.03
N PRO A 175 -17.90 -12.12 -17.28
CA PRO A 175 -18.17 -12.84 -16.05
C PRO A 175 -18.79 -11.92 -15.00
N PRO A 176 -19.53 -12.47 -14.02
CA PRO A 176 -20.10 -11.65 -12.95
C PRO A 176 -18.96 -10.97 -12.17
N ALA A 177 -19.21 -9.73 -11.76
CA ALA A 177 -18.20 -8.93 -11.08
C ALA A 177 -18.79 -8.12 -9.94
N GLY A 178 -18.00 -7.92 -8.89
CA GLY A 178 -18.26 -6.93 -7.87
C GLY A 178 -17.73 -5.57 -8.28
N VAL A 179 -18.44 -4.51 -7.90
CA VAL A 179 -17.98 -3.13 -8.05
C VAL A 179 -17.87 -2.52 -6.65
N LEU A 180 -16.68 -2.06 -6.31
CA LEU A 180 -16.36 -1.38 -5.06
C LEU A 180 -16.08 0.09 -5.33
N ARG A 181 -16.97 0.96 -4.86
CA ARG A 181 -16.83 2.43 -4.92
C ARG A 181 -16.21 2.91 -3.63
N LEU A 182 -14.92 3.25 -3.70
CA LEU A 182 -14.17 3.83 -2.60
C LEU A 182 -14.49 5.34 -2.54
N PRO A 183 -14.95 5.87 -1.40
CA PRO A 183 -15.27 7.30 -1.28
C PRO A 183 -14.02 8.18 -1.19
N TRP A 184 -12.89 7.59 -0.76
CA TRP A 184 -11.63 8.31 -0.64
C TRP A 184 -10.43 7.46 -1.01
N THR A 185 -9.44 8.05 -1.68
CA THR A 185 -8.10 7.45 -1.82
C THR A 185 -6.98 8.47 -1.59
N LYS A 186 -5.77 7.98 -1.33
CA LYS A 186 -4.59 8.85 -1.14
C LYS A 186 -4.34 9.79 -2.33
N THR A 187 -4.63 9.32 -3.55
CA THR A 187 -4.26 10.01 -4.79
C THR A 187 -5.39 10.82 -5.41
N THR A 188 -6.64 10.38 -5.24
CA THR A 188 -7.84 11.05 -5.80
C THR A 188 -8.66 11.79 -4.75
N ARG A 189 -8.32 11.64 -3.46
CA ARG A 189 -9.05 12.26 -2.34
C ARG A 189 -10.53 11.92 -2.43
N TYR A 190 -11.42 12.90 -2.29
CA TYR A 190 -12.87 12.74 -2.26
C TYR A 190 -13.50 12.41 -3.62
N GLU A 191 -12.75 12.46 -4.73
CA GLU A 191 -13.23 11.86 -6.00
C GLU A 191 -13.33 10.33 -5.89
N GLY A 192 -12.63 9.75 -4.91
CA GLY A 192 -12.71 8.32 -4.66
C GLY A 192 -12.11 7.49 -5.80
N ALA A 193 -12.54 6.23 -5.90
CA ALA A 193 -12.18 5.35 -7.00
C ALA A 193 -13.19 4.22 -7.15
N VAL A 194 -13.25 3.64 -8.35
CA VAL A 194 -14.00 2.42 -8.61
C VAL A 194 -13.02 1.27 -8.78
N VAL A 195 -13.27 0.15 -8.09
CA VAL A 195 -12.49 -1.08 -8.18
C VAL A 195 -13.40 -2.21 -8.64
N VAL A 196 -12.99 -2.93 -9.69
CA VAL A 196 -13.73 -4.07 -10.22
C VAL A 196 -13.14 -5.36 -9.67
N LEU A 197 -13.99 -6.22 -9.11
CA LEU A 197 -13.61 -7.53 -8.59
C LEU A 197 -14.28 -8.60 -9.44
N ALA A 198 -13.60 -9.06 -10.48
CA ALA A 198 -14.10 -10.16 -11.31
C ALA A 198 -14.22 -11.44 -10.47
N ALA A 199 -15.23 -12.26 -10.75
CA ALA A 199 -15.31 -13.60 -10.20
C ALA A 199 -14.02 -14.39 -10.51
N GLN A 200 -13.59 -15.20 -9.55
CA GLN A 200 -12.44 -16.09 -9.64
C GLN A 200 -12.87 -17.51 -9.26
N ASP A 201 -11.92 -18.44 -9.20
CA ASP A 201 -12.12 -19.79 -8.65
C ASP A 201 -12.87 -19.72 -7.31
N ALA A 202 -13.77 -20.67 -7.07
CA ALA A 202 -14.73 -20.64 -5.97
C ALA A 202 -14.06 -20.48 -4.58
N ASP A 203 -12.84 -20.99 -4.42
CA ASP A 203 -12.09 -20.94 -3.17
C ASP A 203 -11.40 -19.60 -2.89
N LEU A 204 -11.18 -18.76 -3.91
CA LEU A 204 -10.59 -17.42 -3.78
C LEU A 204 -11.42 -16.33 -4.45
N CYS A 205 -12.70 -16.60 -4.70
CA CYS A 205 -13.60 -15.67 -5.39
C CYS A 205 -14.02 -14.50 -4.48
N PRO A 206 -13.64 -13.24 -4.81
CA PRO A 206 -14.02 -12.08 -4.00
C PRO A 206 -15.53 -11.82 -4.06
N VAL A 207 -16.18 -12.12 -5.19
CA VAL A 207 -17.64 -11.94 -5.37
C VAL A 207 -18.41 -12.90 -4.46
N ALA A 208 -18.02 -14.18 -4.44
CA ALA A 208 -18.64 -15.18 -3.58
C ALA A 208 -18.42 -14.87 -2.09
N ALA A 209 -17.18 -14.50 -1.71
CA ALA A 209 -16.87 -14.15 -0.33
C ALA A 209 -17.64 -12.91 0.14
N MET A 210 -17.78 -11.89 -0.71
CA MET A 210 -18.61 -10.71 -0.42
C MET A 210 -20.08 -11.07 -0.26
N SER A 211 -20.63 -11.94 -1.12
CA SER A 211 -22.03 -12.39 -1.01
C SER A 211 -22.29 -13.12 0.32
N ILE A 212 -21.40 -14.05 0.70
CA ILE A 212 -21.47 -14.76 1.99
C ILE A 212 -21.36 -13.79 3.16
N HIS A 213 -20.41 -12.86 3.12
CA HIS A 213 -20.23 -11.85 4.18
C HIS A 213 -21.46 -10.96 4.36
N LEU A 214 -21.99 -10.40 3.26
CA LEU A 214 -23.09 -9.45 3.33
C LEU A 214 -24.41 -10.11 3.75
N SER A 215 -24.66 -11.36 3.33
CA SER A 215 -25.85 -12.14 3.71
C SER A 215 -25.79 -12.63 5.16
N ALA A 216 -24.60 -13.02 5.64
CA ALA A 216 -24.37 -13.50 7.00
C ALA A 216 -24.59 -12.45 8.10
N SER A 217 -24.49 -11.17 7.74
CA SER A 217 -24.60 -10.07 8.68
C SER A 217 -25.35 -8.93 8.00
N PRO A 218 -26.69 -9.01 7.87
CA PRO A 218 -27.49 -7.93 7.31
C PRO A 218 -27.33 -6.66 8.15
N MET A 219 -27.00 -5.56 7.50
CA MET A 219 -26.75 -4.26 8.15
C MET A 219 -27.23 -3.13 7.24
N SER A 220 -27.40 -1.94 7.82
CA SER A 220 -27.68 -0.71 7.06
C SER A 220 -26.69 -0.52 5.90
N THR A 221 -27.17 0.07 4.80
CA THR A 221 -26.35 0.45 3.64
C THR A 221 -25.26 1.46 4.01
N THR A 222 -25.46 2.25 5.07
CA THR A 222 -24.48 3.21 5.60
C THR A 222 -23.46 2.61 6.57
N ALA A 223 -23.61 1.33 6.93
CA ALA A 223 -22.64 0.64 7.77
C ALA A 223 -21.30 0.43 7.02
N PRO A 224 -20.15 0.33 7.73
CA PRO A 224 -18.89 0.00 7.10
C PRO A 224 -18.99 -1.32 6.31
N LEU A 225 -18.37 -1.37 5.13
CA LEU A 225 -18.52 -2.51 4.22
C LEU A 225 -18.16 -3.86 4.86
N PHE A 226 -17.04 -3.91 5.56
CA PHE A 226 -16.53 -5.10 6.24
C PHE A 226 -16.88 -5.12 7.74
N ALA A 227 -17.96 -4.46 8.16
CA ALA A 227 -18.44 -4.58 9.53
C ALA A 227 -19.03 -5.97 9.80
N TYR A 228 -18.82 -6.48 11.02
CA TYR A 228 -19.30 -7.78 11.49
C TYR A 228 -20.08 -7.64 12.80
N SER A 229 -20.83 -8.68 13.17
CA SER A 229 -21.60 -8.70 14.42
C SER A 229 -20.75 -9.22 15.57
N HIS A 230 -20.69 -8.49 16.67
CA HIS A 230 -20.06 -8.96 17.90
C HIS A 230 -20.92 -8.60 19.09
N LYS A 231 -21.38 -9.61 19.84
CA LYS A 231 -22.29 -9.44 20.99
C LYS A 231 -23.51 -8.56 20.66
N GLY A 232 -24.10 -8.79 19.49
CA GLY A 232 -25.27 -8.04 18.99
C GLY A 232 -24.97 -6.63 18.47
N LYS A 233 -23.71 -6.20 18.41
CA LYS A 233 -23.32 -4.87 17.91
C LYS A 233 -22.62 -4.95 16.57
N THR A 234 -22.86 -3.95 15.72
CA THR A 234 -22.11 -3.74 14.48
C THR A 234 -20.73 -3.19 14.80
N VAL A 235 -19.68 -3.91 14.39
CA VAL A 235 -18.29 -3.55 14.66
C VAL A 235 -17.55 -3.34 13.33
N PRO A 236 -17.02 -2.13 13.06
CA PRO A 236 -16.17 -1.89 11.90
C PRO A 236 -14.90 -2.75 11.92
N LEU A 237 -14.48 -3.27 10.76
CA LEU A 237 -13.20 -3.98 10.64
C LEU A 237 -12.04 -2.98 10.61
N SER A 238 -11.33 -2.89 11.74
CA SER A 238 -10.11 -2.09 11.82
C SER A 238 -8.89 -2.79 11.22
N ARG A 239 -7.92 -2.01 10.75
CA ARG A 239 -6.64 -2.51 10.23
C ARG A 239 -5.93 -3.46 11.20
N SER A 240 -5.91 -3.14 12.50
CA SER A 240 -5.22 -3.97 13.51
C SER A 240 -5.89 -5.34 13.64
N VAL A 241 -7.21 -5.38 13.80
CA VAL A 241 -7.99 -6.63 13.86
C VAL A 241 -7.77 -7.49 12.61
N PHE A 242 -7.85 -6.87 11.43
CA PHE A 242 -7.62 -7.54 10.15
C PHE A 242 -6.24 -8.21 10.07
N LEU A 243 -5.17 -7.44 10.32
CA LEU A 243 -3.79 -7.94 10.21
C LEU A 243 -3.44 -8.93 11.32
N THR A 244 -3.93 -8.74 12.55
CA THR A 244 -3.71 -9.68 13.65
C THR A 244 -4.36 -11.03 13.36
N ARG A 245 -5.57 -11.05 12.77
CA ARG A 245 -6.23 -12.31 12.45
C ARG A 245 -5.52 -13.07 11.33
N LEU A 246 -5.07 -12.38 10.30
CA LEU A 246 -4.27 -12.96 9.21
C LEU A 246 -2.94 -13.52 9.72
N ARG A 247 -2.27 -12.80 10.63
CA ARG A 247 -1.07 -13.29 11.32
C ARG A 247 -1.33 -14.61 12.02
N ARG A 248 -2.39 -14.70 12.83
CA ARG A 248 -2.76 -15.94 13.54
C ARG A 248 -3.05 -17.09 12.59
N ALA A 249 -3.72 -16.82 11.47
CA ALA A 249 -3.97 -17.84 10.44
C ALA A 249 -2.66 -18.31 9.78
N ALA A 250 -1.71 -17.40 9.55
CA ALA A 250 -0.41 -17.72 8.98
C ALA A 250 0.44 -18.57 9.95
N GLU A 251 0.48 -18.17 11.23
CA GLU A 251 1.15 -18.92 12.30
C GLU A 251 0.58 -20.33 12.42
N ALA A 252 -0.74 -20.50 12.36
CA ALA A 252 -1.40 -21.79 12.40
C ALA A 252 -1.16 -22.66 11.14
N ALA A 253 -0.76 -22.03 10.03
CA ALA A 253 -0.42 -22.69 8.77
C ALA A 253 1.10 -22.91 8.60
N ASP A 254 1.90 -22.63 9.63
CA ASP A 254 3.37 -22.64 9.58
C ASP A 254 3.97 -21.74 8.47
N LEU A 255 3.31 -20.60 8.23
CA LEU A 255 3.71 -19.61 7.22
C LEU A 255 4.21 -18.30 7.85
N PRO A 256 5.18 -17.61 7.23
CA PRO A 256 5.67 -16.33 7.73
C PRO A 256 4.60 -15.24 7.60
N PRO A 257 4.32 -14.46 8.65
CA PRO A 257 3.26 -13.46 8.59
C PRO A 257 3.60 -12.31 7.64
N LEU A 258 2.65 -12.00 6.75
CA LEU A 258 2.80 -10.95 5.74
C LEU A 258 2.19 -9.61 6.16
N HIS A 259 2.66 -8.55 5.51
CA HIS A 259 2.21 -7.19 5.78
C HIS A 259 0.98 -6.84 4.93
N GLY A 260 0.19 -5.86 5.37
CA GLY A 260 -0.96 -5.40 4.57
C GLY A 260 -0.58 -4.92 3.16
N HIS A 261 0.62 -4.38 2.96
CA HIS A 261 1.09 -3.97 1.63
C HIS A 261 1.33 -5.15 0.67
N SER A 262 1.59 -6.34 1.22
CA SER A 262 1.83 -7.57 0.46
C SER A 262 0.63 -8.00 -0.38
N PHE A 263 -0.60 -7.59 -0.03
CA PHE A 263 -1.79 -7.87 -0.84
C PHE A 263 -1.70 -7.24 -2.22
N ARG A 264 -1.32 -5.96 -2.25
CA ARG A 264 -1.20 -5.19 -3.49
C ARG A 264 0.00 -5.64 -4.33
N ILE A 265 1.08 -6.09 -3.68
CA ILE A 265 2.24 -6.72 -4.35
C ILE A 265 1.81 -8.04 -4.99
N GLY A 266 1.15 -8.89 -4.20
CA GLY A 266 0.66 -10.19 -4.61
C GLY A 266 -0.33 -10.15 -5.76
N GLY A 267 -1.41 -9.38 -5.61
CA GLY A 267 -2.42 -9.27 -6.66
C GLY A 267 -1.86 -8.69 -7.95
N CYS A 268 -0.91 -7.73 -7.87
CA CYS A 268 -0.27 -7.16 -9.06
C CYS A 268 0.55 -8.22 -9.79
N THR A 269 1.40 -8.95 -9.04
CA THR A 269 2.22 -10.03 -9.59
C THR A 269 1.33 -11.14 -10.17
N GLU A 270 0.30 -11.58 -9.44
CA GLU A 270 -0.63 -12.63 -9.87
C GLU A 270 -1.38 -12.27 -11.16
N LEU A 271 -1.93 -11.06 -11.27
CA LEU A 271 -2.63 -10.63 -12.49
C LEU A 271 -1.68 -10.60 -13.69
N LEU A 272 -0.42 -10.18 -13.49
CA LEU A 272 0.57 -10.16 -14.55
C LEU A 272 1.03 -11.56 -14.96
N LEU A 273 1.18 -12.48 -14.00
CA LEU A 273 1.46 -13.90 -14.25
C LEU A 273 0.31 -14.58 -15.01
N ARG A 274 -0.95 -14.17 -14.76
CA ARG A 274 -2.13 -14.58 -15.54
C ARG A 274 -2.25 -13.90 -16.91
N GLY A 275 -1.19 -13.25 -17.38
CA GLY A 275 -1.12 -12.67 -18.72
C GLY A 275 -1.93 -11.39 -18.92
N LYS A 276 -2.47 -10.75 -17.87
CA LYS A 276 -3.22 -9.48 -18.02
C LYS A 276 -2.31 -8.37 -18.54
N ALA A 277 -2.79 -7.50 -19.43
CA ALA A 277 -1.93 -6.45 -19.98
C ALA A 277 -1.37 -5.55 -18.86
N ILE A 278 -0.13 -5.07 -19.02
CA ILE A 278 0.50 -4.20 -18.01
C ILE A 278 -0.37 -2.96 -17.78
N ASP A 279 -0.90 -2.38 -18.85
CA ASP A 279 -1.73 -1.18 -18.77
C ASP A 279 -3.07 -1.43 -18.05
N ASP A 280 -3.68 -2.60 -18.24
CA ASP A 280 -4.88 -3.01 -17.49
C ASP A 280 -4.57 -3.13 -16.00
N VAL A 281 -3.45 -3.77 -15.64
CA VAL A 281 -3.04 -3.91 -14.23
C VAL A 281 -2.65 -2.55 -13.64
N LYS A 282 -1.99 -1.68 -14.42
CA LYS A 282 -1.65 -0.30 -14.02
C LYS A 282 -2.93 0.51 -13.73
N ALA A 283 -3.90 0.45 -14.64
CA ALA A 283 -5.20 1.11 -14.50
C ALA A 283 -5.98 0.56 -13.30
N HIS A 284 -6.08 -0.78 -13.18
CA HIS A 284 -6.78 -1.45 -12.09
C HIS A 284 -6.17 -1.12 -10.73
N GLY A 285 -4.84 -1.10 -10.65
CA GLY A 285 -4.12 -0.69 -9.44
C GLY A 285 -4.05 0.82 -9.24
N ARG A 286 -4.55 1.63 -10.17
CA ARG A 286 -4.63 3.10 -10.06
C ARG A 286 -3.25 3.75 -9.99
N TRP A 287 -2.28 3.21 -10.74
CA TRP A 287 -0.95 3.79 -10.87
C TRP A 287 -0.88 4.73 -12.07
N LYS A 288 -0.59 6.02 -11.83
CA LYS A 288 -0.37 7.03 -12.88
C LYS A 288 1.06 7.02 -13.44
N SER A 289 1.99 6.35 -12.76
CA SER A 289 3.42 6.31 -13.11
C SER A 289 3.96 4.88 -12.99
N ASP A 290 5.26 4.71 -13.23
CA ASP A 290 5.94 3.41 -13.14
C ASP A 290 6.20 2.90 -11.73
N ALA A 291 5.53 3.48 -10.73
CA ALA A 291 5.52 2.98 -9.36
C ALA A 291 5.00 1.53 -9.24
N TRP A 292 4.26 1.01 -10.23
CA TRP A 292 3.79 -0.37 -10.27
C TRP A 292 4.94 -1.39 -10.36
N THR A 293 6.07 -1.02 -10.96
CA THR A 293 7.24 -1.92 -11.12
C THR A 293 7.74 -2.45 -9.77
N THR A 294 7.68 -1.62 -8.73
CA THR A 294 8.05 -1.99 -7.35
C THR A 294 7.16 -3.06 -6.71
N TYR A 295 6.02 -3.39 -7.34
CA TYR A 295 5.06 -4.40 -6.88
C TYR A 295 5.24 -5.76 -7.56
N VAL A 296 6.07 -5.86 -8.59
CA VAL A 296 6.40 -7.13 -9.24
C VAL A 296 7.44 -7.85 -8.39
N ARG A 297 7.15 -9.10 -8.00
CA ARG A 297 8.10 -9.95 -7.23
C ARG A 297 8.69 -11.07 -8.06
N ASP A 298 7.96 -11.56 -9.06
CA ASP A 298 8.46 -12.53 -10.03
C ASP A 298 8.68 -11.87 -11.39
N HIS A 299 9.83 -11.20 -11.55
CA HIS A 299 10.18 -10.57 -12.82
C HIS A 299 10.37 -11.60 -13.94
N ALA A 300 11.04 -12.72 -13.65
CA ALA A 300 11.29 -13.75 -14.66
C ALA A 300 9.98 -14.35 -15.17
N GLY A 301 9.11 -14.84 -14.28
CA GLY A 301 7.83 -15.42 -14.68
C GLY A 301 6.93 -14.44 -15.43
N VAL A 302 6.86 -13.18 -14.98
CA VAL A 302 6.03 -12.15 -15.64
C VAL A 302 6.54 -11.80 -17.03
N PHE A 303 7.86 -11.61 -17.19
CA PHE A 303 8.42 -11.09 -18.43
C PHE A 303 8.86 -12.18 -19.41
N SER A 304 9.28 -13.36 -18.96
CA SER A 304 9.67 -14.47 -19.85
C SER A 304 8.53 -14.86 -20.79
N ALA A 305 7.29 -14.99 -20.29
CA ALA A 305 6.14 -15.31 -21.12
C ALA A 305 5.77 -14.19 -22.12
N ARG A 306 6.06 -12.93 -21.79
CA ARG A 306 5.71 -11.76 -22.62
C ARG A 306 6.77 -11.43 -23.66
N LEU A 307 8.03 -11.67 -23.33
CA LEU A 307 9.18 -11.38 -24.19
C LEU A 307 9.54 -12.57 -25.08
N ALA A 308 9.11 -13.79 -24.73
CA ALA A 308 9.24 -14.93 -25.62
C ALA A 308 8.45 -14.68 -26.92
N SER A 309 9.11 -14.88 -28.07
CA SER A 309 8.40 -14.98 -29.34
C SER A 309 7.61 -16.28 -29.32
N VAL A 310 6.30 -16.20 -29.60
CA VAL A 310 5.39 -17.35 -29.62
C VAL A 310 5.75 -18.25 -30.82
N SER A 311 6.81 -19.06 -30.70
CA SER A 311 7.16 -20.18 -31.60
C SER A 311 8.25 -21.12 -31.06
N SER A 312 9.06 -20.77 -30.04
CA SER A 312 10.27 -21.56 -29.72
C SER A 312 10.22 -22.46 -28.48
N VAL A 313 9.19 -22.36 -27.63
CA VAL A 313 9.18 -23.11 -26.35
C VAL A 313 8.85 -24.60 -26.52
N ALA A 314 8.26 -25.00 -27.66
CA ALA A 314 8.01 -26.42 -27.94
C ALA A 314 9.31 -27.24 -28.16
N ALA A 315 10.47 -26.60 -28.34
CA ALA A 315 11.73 -27.29 -28.64
C ALA A 315 12.62 -27.58 -27.41
N LEU A 316 12.31 -27.06 -26.22
CA LEU A 316 13.18 -27.16 -25.03
C LEU A 316 12.72 -28.16 -23.97
N ALA A 317 11.59 -28.85 -24.18
CA ALA A 317 11.11 -29.90 -23.30
C ALA A 317 11.30 -31.28 -23.95
N SER A 318 12.54 -31.74 -24.05
CA SER A 318 12.85 -33.17 -24.12
C SER A 318 14.21 -33.41 -23.47
N PRO A 319 14.25 -33.89 -22.22
CA PRO A 319 15.39 -34.64 -21.74
C PRO A 319 15.20 -36.12 -22.11
N ALA A 320 16.27 -36.69 -22.68
CA ALA A 320 16.50 -38.12 -22.84
C ALA A 320 16.60 -38.84 -21.49
#